data_AF-A0A8R7TS60-F1
#
_entry.id   AF-A0A8R7TS60-F1
#
_cell.length_a   1.000
_cell.length_b   1.000
_cell.length_c   1.000
_cell.angle_alpha   90.00
_cell.angle_beta   90.00
_cell.angle_gamma   90.00
#
_symmetry.space_group_name_H-M   'P 1'
#
loop_
_entity.id
_entity.type
_entity.pdbx_description
1 polymer ?
#
loop_
_entity_poly.entity_id
_entity_poly.type
_entity_poly.pdbx_seq_one_letter_code
_entity_poly.pdbx_strand_id
1 'polypeptide(L)'
;MLIAPLSANTLAKIAGGLCDNLLTCVVRAWDYSKPIYVAPAMNTFMWDNPFTSRHLDAAAGLGVSLIPPVTKRLACGDYGNGAMAEPAEICRTLRLFFGSQE
;
A
#
# COMPACT_ATOMS: atom_id res chain seq x y z
N MET A 1 -3.18 0.23 11.27
CA MET A 1 -4.17 0.10 10.17
C MET A 1 -3.56 -0.65 9.01
N LEU A 2 -4.35 -1.42 8.25
CA LEU A 2 -3.92 -2.12 7.03
C LEU A 2 -4.81 -1.70 5.85
N ILE A 3 -4.21 -1.37 4.71
CA ILE A 3 -4.91 -1.20 3.42
C ILE A 3 -4.40 -2.25 2.44
N ALA A 4 -5.22 -3.26 2.17
CA ALA A 4 -4.90 -4.37 1.27
C ALA A 4 -6.17 -4.84 0.53
N PRO A 5 -6.29 -4.64 -0.80
CA PRO A 5 -5.32 -3.97 -1.68
C PRO A 5 -5.34 -2.44 -1.54
N LEU A 6 -4.17 -1.81 -1.71
CA LEU A 6 -4.04 -0.38 -2.00
C LEU A 6 -3.99 -0.16 -3.53
N SER A 7 -5.03 0.46 -4.09
CA SER A 7 -5.04 0.81 -5.51
C SER A 7 -4.18 2.05 -5.81
N ALA A 8 -3.73 2.20 -7.05
CA ALA A 8 -3.02 3.40 -7.51
C ALA A 8 -3.81 4.70 -7.26
N ASN A 9 -5.13 4.67 -7.43
CA ASN A 9 -6.00 5.82 -7.19
C ASN A 9 -6.06 6.21 -5.71
N THR A 10 -6.26 5.23 -4.82
CA THR A 10 -6.26 5.50 -3.38
C THR A 10 -4.88 5.98 -2.92
N LEU A 11 -3.80 5.41 -3.45
CA LEU A 11 -2.43 5.89 -3.18
C LEU A 11 -2.24 7.36 -3.59
N ALA A 12 -2.69 7.74 -4.79
CA ALA A 12 -2.64 9.13 -5.26
C ALA A 12 -3.45 10.07 -4.37
N LYS A 13 -4.65 9.64 -3.93
CA LYS A 13 -5.48 10.43 -3.00
C LYS A 13 -4.83 10.62 -1.64
N ILE A 14 -4.20 9.58 -1.09
CA ILE A 14 -3.47 9.65 0.18
C ILE A 14 -2.29 10.60 0.04
N ALA A 15 -1.47 10.44 -1.00
CA ALA A 15 -0.33 11.32 -1.26
C ALA A 15 -0.73 12.79 -1.49
N GLY A 16 -1.89 13.02 -2.13
CA GLY A 16 -2.46 14.35 -2.32
C GLY A 16 -3.25 14.90 -1.13
N GLY A 17 -3.41 14.13 -0.05
CA GLY A 17 -4.15 14.57 1.15
C GLY A 17 -5.66 14.72 0.96
N LEU A 18 -6.25 14.05 -0.03
CA LEU A 18 -7.70 14.07 -0.30
C LEU A 18 -8.48 13.25 0.75
N CYS A 19 -9.72 13.67 1.02
CA CYS A 19 -10.62 13.03 1.99
C CYS A 19 -12.07 13.02 1.46
N ASP A 20 -12.27 12.28 0.37
CA ASP A 20 -13.51 12.27 -0.41
C ASP A 20 -14.36 11.00 -0.24
N ASN A 21 -13.89 10.04 0.55
CA ASN A 21 -14.60 8.82 0.90
C ASN A 21 -14.18 8.35 2.30
N LEU A 22 -14.90 7.35 2.84
CA LEU A 22 -14.65 6.86 4.20
C LEU A 22 -13.18 6.49 4.45
N LEU A 23 -12.56 5.74 3.53
CA LEU A 23 -11.18 5.29 3.68
C LEU A 23 -10.20 6.49 3.69
N THR A 24 -10.34 7.40 2.73
CA THR A 24 -9.43 8.55 2.62
C THR A 24 -9.65 9.57 3.74
N CYS A 25 -10.88 9.72 4.25
CA CYS A 25 -11.15 10.49 5.46
C CYS A 25 -10.46 9.89 6.70
N VAL A 26 -10.53 8.57 6.89
CA VAL A 26 -9.86 7.89 8.02
C VAL A 26 -8.35 8.05 7.93
N VAL A 27 -7.76 7.90 6.75
CA VAL A 27 -6.31 8.12 6.55
C VAL A 27 -5.94 9.58 6.80
N ARG A 28 -6.75 10.54 6.35
CA ARG A 28 -6.47 11.97 6.54
C ARG A 28 -6.51 12.41 8.00
N ALA A 29 -7.36 11.77 8.80
CA ALA A 29 -7.47 11.98 10.24
C ALA A 29 -6.55 11.05 11.07
N TRP A 30 -5.69 10.27 10.42
CA TRP A 30 -4.89 9.26 11.10
C TRP A 30 -3.77 9.90 11.93
N ASP A 31 -3.57 9.37 13.14
CA ASP A 31 -2.42 9.67 13.97
C ASP A 31 -1.24 8.77 13.55
N TYR A 32 -0.25 9.36 12.88
CA TYR A 32 0.91 8.65 12.35
C TYR A 32 1.93 8.21 13.40
N SER A 33 1.71 8.50 14.70
CA SER A 33 2.40 7.76 15.76
C SER A 33 2.00 6.28 15.80
N LYS A 34 0.84 5.93 15.22
CA LYS A 34 0.34 4.56 15.09
C LYS A 34 0.69 3.99 13.71
N PRO A 35 1.12 2.72 13.64
CA PRO A 35 1.57 2.14 12.39
C PRO A 35 0.43 1.97 11.39
N ILE A 36 0.74 2.30 10.14
CA ILE A 36 -0.10 2.06 8.97
C ILE A 36 0.69 1.24 7.95
N TYR A 37 0.08 0.16 7.49
CA TYR A 37 0.63 -0.73 6.48
C TYR A 37 -0.21 -0.70 5.23
N VAL A 38 0.45 -0.78 4.07
CA VAL A 38 -0.22 -0.84 2.78
C VAL A 38 0.33 -1.97 1.93
N ALA A 39 -0.54 -2.71 1.26
CA ALA A 39 -0.19 -3.75 0.30
C ALA A 39 -0.74 -3.35 -1.08
N PRO A 40 0.07 -2.72 -1.95
CA PRO A 40 -0.41 -2.26 -3.24
C PRO A 40 -0.84 -3.39 -4.16
N ALA A 41 -1.85 -3.12 -4.97
CA ALA A 41 -2.27 -4.01 -6.05
C ALA A 41 -2.67 -3.18 -7.26
N MET A 42 -1.88 -3.29 -8.32
CA MET A 42 -2.11 -2.58 -9.58
C MET A 42 -1.40 -3.31 -10.73
N ASN A 43 -1.81 -3.03 -11.97
CA ASN A 43 -1.13 -3.57 -13.15
C ASN A 43 0.33 -3.09 -13.23
N THR A 44 1.22 -3.86 -13.87
CA THR A 44 2.65 -3.53 -14.05
C THR A 44 2.89 -2.12 -14.59
N PHE A 45 2.12 -1.69 -15.61
CA PHE A 45 2.29 -0.34 -16.17
C PHE A 45 1.89 0.76 -15.20
N MET A 46 0.96 0.49 -14.27
CA MET A 46 0.65 1.41 -13.18
C MET A 46 1.77 1.39 -12.13
N TRP A 47 2.32 0.22 -11.81
CA TRP A 47 3.41 0.10 -10.85
C TRP A 47 4.67 0.83 -11.31
N ASP A 48 5.06 0.63 -12.57
CA ASP A 48 6.24 1.24 -13.19
C ASP A 48 6.03 2.73 -13.54
N ASN A 49 4.80 3.25 -13.38
CA ASN A 49 4.51 4.65 -13.64
C ASN A 49 5.25 5.53 -12.61
N PRO A 50 5.90 6.63 -13.04
CA PRO A 50 6.64 7.51 -12.13
C PRO A 50 5.76 8.13 -11.02
N PHE A 51 4.46 8.29 -11.24
CA PHE A 51 3.54 8.74 -10.19
C PHE A 51 3.45 7.74 -9.04
N THR A 52 3.50 6.45 -9.30
CA THR A 52 3.44 5.43 -8.24
C THR A 52 4.62 5.56 -7.30
N SER A 53 5.85 5.66 -7.83
CA SER A 53 7.05 5.90 -7.02
C SER A 53 6.91 7.18 -6.20
N ARG A 54 6.54 8.31 -6.83
CA ARG A 54 6.40 9.60 -6.15
C ARG A 54 5.35 9.57 -5.02
N HIS A 55 4.23 8.89 -5.23
CA HIS A 55 3.20 8.76 -4.21
C HIS A 55 3.61 7.82 -3.09
N LEU A 56 4.36 6.74 -3.39
CA LEU A 56 4.94 5.87 -2.38
C LEU A 56 5.94 6.62 -1.51
N ASP A 57 6.79 7.47 -2.11
CA ASP A 57 7.74 8.31 -1.38
C ASP A 57 7.03 9.30 -0.45
N ALA A 58 5.97 9.95 -0.94
CA ALA A 58 5.14 10.84 -0.12
C ALA A 58 4.47 10.10 1.05
N ALA A 59 3.94 8.91 0.80
CA ALA A 59 3.35 8.07 1.85
C ALA A 59 4.39 7.60 2.87
N ALA A 60 5.58 7.19 2.40
CA ALA A 60 6.69 6.78 3.27
C ALA A 60 7.17 7.94 4.17
N GLY A 61 7.18 9.17 3.66
CA GLY A 61 7.46 10.38 4.45
C GLY A 61 6.48 10.62 5.61
N LEU A 62 5.27 10.04 5.56
CA LEU A 62 4.30 10.07 6.65
C LEU A 62 4.46 8.90 7.64
N GLY A 63 5.41 7.99 7.43
CA GLY A 63 5.59 6.78 8.23
C GLY A 63 4.72 5.60 7.76
N VAL A 64 4.19 5.65 6.54
CA VAL A 64 3.46 4.52 5.95
C VAL A 64 4.42 3.41 5.57
N SER A 65 4.18 2.20 6.09
CA SER A 65 4.99 1.02 5.81
C SER A 65 4.45 0.23 4.61
N LEU A 66 5.29 0.04 3.60
CA LEU A 66 4.95 -0.69 2.38
C LEU A 66 5.20 -2.19 2.56
N ILE A 67 4.18 -3.00 2.30
CA ILE A 67 4.32 -4.43 2.00
C ILE A 67 4.42 -4.54 0.48
N PRO A 68 5.59 -4.92 -0.08
CA PRO A 68 5.83 -4.82 -1.51
C PRO A 68 4.90 -5.76 -2.30
N PRO A 69 4.50 -5.36 -3.52
CA PRO A 69 3.84 -6.27 -4.42
C PRO A 69 4.79 -7.41 -4.84
N VAL A 70 4.20 -8.47 -5.38
CA VAL A 70 4.91 -9.64 -5.88
C VAL A 70 4.82 -9.70 -7.40
N THR A 71 5.87 -10.23 -8.02
CA THR A 71 5.84 -10.57 -9.44
C THR A 71 5.05 -11.86 -9.62
N LYS A 72 3.93 -11.78 -10.33
CA LYS A 72 3.10 -12.95 -10.68
C LYS A 72 2.61 -12.81 -12.11
N ARG A 73 2.11 -13.92 -12.68
CA ARG A 73 1.31 -13.87 -13.89
C ARG A 73 0.01 -13.12 -13.58
N LEU A 74 -0.13 -11.94 -14.16
CA LEU A 74 -1.27 -11.07 -13.98
C LEU A 74 -2.50 -11.58 -14.75
N ALA A 75 -3.67 -11.02 -14.46
CA ALA A 75 -4.92 -11.39 -15.10
C ALA A 75 -4.89 -11.21 -16.64
N CYS A 76 -4.02 -10.33 -17.17
CA CYS A 76 -3.81 -10.13 -18.61
C CYS A 76 -2.93 -11.20 -19.28
N GLY A 77 -2.31 -12.12 -18.50
CA GLY A 77 -1.40 -13.13 -19.02
C GLY A 77 0.09 -12.75 -18.94
N ASP A 78 0.40 -11.47 -18.71
CA ASP A 78 1.76 -10.97 -18.56
C ASP A 78 2.36 -11.36 -17.21
N TYR A 79 3.66 -11.69 -17.20
CA TYR A 79 4.43 -11.77 -15.96
C TYR A 79 4.92 -10.36 -15.60
N GLY A 80 4.49 -9.84 -14.45
CA GLY A 80 4.84 -8.48 -14.06
C GLY A 80 4.69 -8.22 -12.58
N ASN A 81 5.38 -7.17 -12.13
CA ASN A 81 5.31 -6.71 -10.76
C ASN A 81 4.03 -5.89 -10.54
N GLY A 82 3.50 -5.87 -9.32
CA GLY A 82 2.30 -5.11 -8.97
C GLY A 82 1.13 -5.94 -8.45
N ALA A 83 1.22 -7.28 -8.47
CA ALA A 83 0.24 -8.11 -7.78
C ALA A 83 0.37 -7.94 -6.27
N MET A 84 -0.75 -7.89 -5.55
CA MET A 84 -0.73 -7.80 -4.09
C MET A 84 0.03 -8.98 -3.49
N ALA A 85 0.79 -8.73 -2.42
CA ALA A 85 1.31 -9.80 -1.58
C ALA A 85 0.18 -10.74 -1.12
N GLU A 86 0.48 -12.03 -0.99
CA GLU A 86 -0.51 -13.00 -0.52
C GLU A 86 -1.02 -12.64 0.89
N PRO A 87 -2.30 -12.85 1.22
CA PRO A 87 -2.84 -12.54 2.54
C PRO A 87 -2.05 -13.18 3.68
N ALA A 88 -1.56 -14.41 3.49
CA ALA A 88 -0.71 -15.08 4.47
C ALA A 88 0.62 -14.35 4.72
N GLU A 89 1.22 -13.77 3.68
CA GLU A 89 2.46 -12.99 3.76
C GLU A 89 2.22 -11.65 4.46
N ILE A 90 1.12 -10.97 4.13
CA ILE A 90 0.70 -9.74 4.79
C ILE A 90 0.52 -9.99 6.29
N CYS A 91 -0.26 -11.02 6.64
CA CYS A 91 -0.49 -11.40 8.04
C CYS A 91 0.81 -11.75 8.76
N ARG A 92 1.74 -12.48 8.11
CA ARG A 92 3.04 -12.81 8.68
C ARG A 92 3.86 -11.56 8.98
N THR A 93 3.94 -10.64 8.03
CA THR A 93 4.67 -9.37 8.17
C THR A 93 4.14 -8.56 9.36
N LEU A 94 2.81 -8.43 9.46
CA LEU A 94 2.19 -7.71 10.57
C LEU A 94 2.43 -8.39 11.92
N ARG A 95 2.32 -9.72 12.01
CA ARG A 95 2.57 -10.47 13.24
C ARG A 95 4.00 -10.31 13.73
N LEU A 96 4.98 -10.36 12.82
CA LEU A 96 6.38 -10.16 13.21
C LEU A 96 6.58 -8.78 13.83
N PHE A 97 5.99 -7.74 13.26
CA PHE A 97 6.11 -6.39 13.80
C PHE A 97 5.46 -6.22 15.19
N PHE A 98 4.23 -6.71 15.35
CA PHE A 98 3.51 -6.59 16.63
C PHE A 98 4.03 -7.57 17.70
N GLY A 99 4.53 -8.74 17.31
CA GLY A 99 5.10 -9.73 18.23
C GLY A 99 6.49 -9.38 18.74
N SER A 100 7.21 -8.46 18.09
CA SER A 100 8.47 -7.90 18.60
C SER A 100 8.29 -6.72 19.57
N GLN A 101 7.05 -6.38 19.96
CA GLN A 101 6.74 -5.34 20.95
C GLN A 101 6.23 -5.89 22.30
N GLU A 102 6.30 -7.20 22.52
CA GLU A 102 6.20 -7.83 23.85
C GLU A 102 7.60 -8.06 24.43
#